data_AF-A0A2V8XDD2-F1
#
_entry.id   AF-A0A2V8XDD2-F1
#
_cell.length_a   1.000
_cell.length_b   1.000
_cell.length_c   1.000
_cell.angle_alpha   90.00
_cell.angle_beta   90.00
_cell.angle_gamma   90.00
#
_symmetry.space_group_name_H-M   'P 1'
#
loop_
_entity.id
_entity.type
_entity.pdbx_description
1 polymer ?
#
loop_
_entity_poly.entity_id
_entity_poly.type
_entity_poly.pdbx_seq_one_letter_code
_entity_poly.pdbx_strand_id
1 'polypeptide(L)'
;MHKLNALLLLCLALVFAANVQAQSNSGVNNAELNGNYAFTFSGFTGNSGGSSVFGAVGRFTADGSGNITNGELDTNGVGPGAALAAQAFTGTYAIGADNRGVMTLNIPGGAKLAFAMMANGNAQFIEFDATGGVGTIGSGTMEKADTSAYNTASISGDYAFGVAGFDDANNRAAIAGRFTSNGAGALTNEAGDVNAYGTTYSMTFSSANYSVSDTSTGRGTLNFSFSIGGSPFSLNYAFYFVNAGKLFVMGTDPVSASTPLLNGVVLRQQIPAGGFSNAALNGGMVIYLTGFTFCGNGSARSSDALA
;
A
#
# COMPACT_ATOMS: atom_id res chain seq x y z
N MET A 1 4.59 -46.96 -36.51
CA MET A 1 4.04 -47.25 -35.16
C MET A 1 5.20 -47.04 -34.18
N HIS A 2 5.26 -46.11 -33.23
CA HIS A 2 4.33 -45.13 -32.68
C HIS A 2 5.12 -43.86 -32.33
N LYS A 3 4.54 -42.69 -32.63
CA LYS A 3 4.93 -41.39 -32.10
C LYS A 3 4.57 -41.32 -30.61
N LEU A 4 5.35 -40.62 -29.78
CA LEU A 4 4.83 -39.90 -28.61
C LEU A 4 5.72 -38.71 -28.18
N ASN A 5 5.32 -37.53 -28.66
CA ASN A 5 5.31 -36.18 -28.06
C ASN A 5 6.40 -35.76 -27.07
N ALA A 6 7.38 -35.01 -27.57
CA ALA A 6 8.07 -33.98 -26.80
C ALA A 6 7.09 -32.83 -26.50
N LEU A 7 6.69 -32.68 -25.25
CA LEU A 7 5.83 -31.59 -24.80
C LEU A 7 6.69 -30.34 -24.60
N LEU A 8 6.52 -29.43 -25.53
CA LEU A 8 6.96 -28.04 -25.56
C LEU A 8 6.56 -27.33 -24.23
N LEU A 9 7.52 -27.01 -23.35
CA LEU A 9 7.31 -26.00 -22.29
C LEU A 9 7.33 -24.62 -22.97
N LEU A 10 6.21 -24.24 -23.57
CA LEU A 10 5.98 -22.89 -24.05
C LEU A 10 5.42 -22.09 -22.87
N CYS A 11 6.28 -21.34 -22.17
CA CYS A 11 5.83 -20.27 -21.28
C CYS A 11 5.08 -19.25 -22.15
N LEU A 12 3.75 -19.27 -22.06
CA LEU A 12 2.88 -18.29 -22.68
C LEU A 12 3.04 -16.99 -21.89
N ALA A 13 4.07 -16.20 -22.22
CA ALA A 13 4.09 -14.79 -21.87
C ALA A 13 3.00 -14.11 -22.70
N LEU A 14 1.75 -14.12 -22.20
CA LEU A 14 0.76 -13.14 -22.62
C LEU A 14 1.30 -11.79 -22.16
N VAL A 15 2.07 -11.15 -23.04
CA VAL A 15 2.30 -9.71 -22.97
C VAL A 15 0.95 -9.10 -23.32
N PHE A 16 0.11 -8.87 -22.31
CA PHE A 16 -0.88 -7.81 -22.42
C PHE A 16 -0.08 -6.50 -22.49
N ALA A 17 0.32 -6.12 -23.70
CA ALA A 17 0.65 -4.74 -23.98
C ALA A 17 -0.65 -3.96 -23.81
N ALA A 18 -0.95 -3.55 -22.57
CA ALA A 18 -1.87 -2.46 -22.35
C ALA A 18 -1.23 -1.26 -23.03
N ASN A 19 -1.63 -1.00 -24.27
CA ASN A 19 -1.35 0.27 -24.93
C ASN A 19 -2.12 1.33 -24.12
N VAL A 20 -1.54 1.80 -23.02
CA VAL A 20 -1.97 3.01 -22.35
C VAL A 20 -1.56 4.14 -23.30
N GLN A 21 -2.41 4.40 -24.28
CA GLN A 21 -2.31 5.60 -25.08
C GLN A 21 -2.59 6.76 -24.12
N ALA A 22 -1.61 7.64 -23.92
CA ALA A 22 -1.88 8.95 -23.32
C ALA A 22 -2.96 9.60 -24.18
N GLN A 23 -4.18 9.72 -23.63
CA GLN A 23 -5.31 10.21 -24.40
C GLN A 23 -5.10 11.70 -24.64
N SER A 24 -4.88 12.08 -25.91
CA SER A 24 -4.66 13.46 -26.34
C SER A 24 -5.93 14.33 -26.35
N ASN A 25 -7.05 13.80 -25.84
CA ASN A 25 -8.28 14.56 -25.71
C ASN A 25 -8.26 15.33 -24.39
N SER A 26 -8.82 16.55 -24.39
CA SER A 26 -9.16 17.29 -23.18
C SER A 26 -9.79 16.33 -22.17
N GLY A 27 -9.32 16.31 -20.92
CA GLY A 27 -9.83 15.43 -19.88
C GLY A 27 -11.30 15.72 -19.57
N VAL A 28 -12.20 15.17 -20.36
CA VAL A 28 -13.65 15.44 -20.33
C VAL A 28 -14.27 15.06 -18.98
N ASN A 29 -13.68 14.09 -18.30
CA ASN A 29 -14.13 13.62 -16.99
C ASN A 29 -13.20 14.07 -15.86
N ASN A 30 -12.36 15.11 -16.06
CA ASN A 30 -11.45 15.60 -15.01
C ASN A 30 -12.18 15.96 -13.70
N ALA A 31 -13.43 16.39 -13.79
CA ALA A 31 -14.27 16.71 -12.64
C ALA A 31 -14.49 15.52 -11.69
N GLU A 32 -14.29 14.28 -12.14
CA GLU A 32 -14.41 13.08 -11.31
C GLU A 32 -13.30 12.99 -10.24
N LEU A 33 -12.09 13.46 -10.55
CA LEU A 33 -10.98 13.54 -9.61
C LEU A 33 -10.87 14.97 -9.05
N ASN A 34 -11.68 15.25 -8.03
CA ASN A 34 -11.76 16.56 -7.39
C ASN A 34 -11.73 16.42 -5.86
N GLY A 35 -10.94 17.25 -5.19
CA GLY A 35 -10.81 17.32 -3.74
C GLY A 35 -9.53 16.67 -3.21
N ASN A 36 -9.53 16.34 -1.92
CA ASN A 36 -8.39 15.74 -1.23
C ASN A 36 -8.44 14.21 -1.35
N TYR A 37 -7.28 13.61 -1.55
CA TYR A 37 -7.09 12.18 -1.66
C TYR A 37 -5.90 11.74 -0.81
N ALA A 38 -6.00 10.56 -0.22
CA ALA A 38 -4.85 9.82 0.29
C ALA A 38 -4.60 8.63 -0.62
N PHE A 39 -3.35 8.21 -0.74
CA PHE A 39 -2.97 7.09 -1.58
C PHE A 39 -1.91 6.20 -0.92
N THR A 40 -1.86 4.96 -1.37
CA THR A 40 -0.78 4.02 -1.09
C THR A 40 -0.31 3.39 -2.38
N PHE A 41 0.98 3.10 -2.46
CA PHE A 41 1.64 2.45 -3.57
C PHE A 41 2.57 1.36 -3.05
N SER A 42 2.52 0.20 -3.67
CA SER A 42 3.44 -0.90 -3.42
C SER A 42 4.01 -1.39 -4.74
N GLY A 43 5.33 -1.54 -4.79
CA GLY A 43 6.01 -1.89 -6.02
C GLY A 43 7.47 -2.25 -5.81
N PHE A 44 8.20 -2.14 -6.90
CA PHE A 44 9.62 -2.42 -6.98
C PHE A 44 10.30 -1.39 -7.86
N THR A 45 11.55 -1.07 -7.57
CA THR A 45 12.44 -0.39 -8.50
C THR A 45 13.29 -1.44 -9.21
N GLY A 46 13.16 -1.51 -10.54
CA GLY A 46 13.93 -2.40 -11.40
C GLY A 46 15.15 -1.73 -12.01
N ASN A 47 16.20 -2.51 -12.25
CA ASN A 47 17.37 -2.16 -13.04
C ASN A 47 17.90 -3.41 -13.78
N SER A 48 18.99 -3.27 -14.54
CA SER A 48 19.57 -4.38 -15.33
C SER A 48 20.09 -5.56 -14.49
N GLY A 49 20.32 -5.37 -13.18
CA GLY A 49 20.83 -6.38 -12.26
C GLY A 49 19.78 -7.00 -11.34
N GLY A 50 18.53 -6.51 -11.34
CA GLY A 50 17.46 -7.05 -10.50
C GLY A 50 16.43 -5.98 -10.10
N SER A 51 15.59 -6.35 -9.13
CA SER A 51 14.57 -5.46 -8.55
C SER A 51 14.72 -5.39 -7.04
N SER A 52 14.45 -4.22 -6.47
CA SER A 52 14.36 -3.99 -5.03
C SER A 52 12.98 -3.44 -4.67
N VAL A 53 12.50 -3.73 -3.46
CA VAL A 53 11.21 -3.23 -2.98
C VAL A 53 11.17 -1.70 -2.96
N PHE A 54 10.03 -1.14 -3.33
CA PHE A 54 9.75 0.29 -3.25
C PHE A 54 8.31 0.52 -2.79
N GLY A 55 8.10 1.54 -1.97
CA GLY A 55 6.79 1.91 -1.46
C GLY A 55 6.62 3.42 -1.42
N ALA A 56 5.38 3.86 -1.55
CA ALA A 56 4.99 5.22 -1.26
C ALA A 56 3.64 5.28 -0.53
N VAL A 57 3.46 6.29 0.31
CA VAL A 57 2.18 6.64 0.92
C VAL A 57 2.08 8.15 0.98
N GLY A 58 0.91 8.71 0.72
CA GLY A 58 0.80 10.16 0.65
C GLY A 58 -0.61 10.69 0.51
N ARG A 59 -0.68 11.98 0.23
CA ARG A 59 -1.91 12.72 -0.04
C ARG A 59 -1.72 13.71 -1.18
N PHE A 60 -2.82 14.07 -1.84
CA PHE A 60 -2.83 15.16 -2.81
C PHE A 60 -4.20 15.83 -2.92
N THR A 61 -4.22 17.04 -3.48
CA THR A 61 -5.43 17.79 -3.80
C THR A 61 -5.53 17.94 -5.31
N ALA A 62 -6.63 17.44 -5.89
CA ALA A 62 -6.98 17.60 -7.30
C ALA A 62 -8.06 18.68 -7.47
N ASP A 63 -7.95 19.48 -8.51
CA ASP A 63 -8.82 20.63 -8.77
C ASP A 63 -10.08 20.34 -9.60
N GLY A 64 -10.31 19.10 -10.01
CA GLY A 64 -11.35 18.72 -10.98
C GLY A 64 -11.14 19.26 -12.42
N SER A 65 -10.03 19.94 -12.70
CA SER A 65 -9.72 20.58 -13.98
C SER A 65 -8.44 20.05 -14.64
N GLY A 66 -7.79 19.05 -14.04
CA GLY A 66 -6.60 18.37 -14.57
C GLY A 66 -5.29 18.70 -13.86
N ASN A 67 -5.32 19.39 -12.71
CA ASN A 67 -4.13 19.73 -11.95
C ASN A 67 -4.16 19.13 -10.54
N ILE A 68 -3.00 18.65 -10.11
CA ILE A 68 -2.70 18.39 -8.70
C ILE A 68 -2.04 19.65 -8.16
N THR A 69 -2.77 20.38 -7.32
CA THR A 69 -2.37 21.70 -6.83
C THR A 69 -1.46 21.64 -5.62
N ASN A 70 -1.55 20.55 -4.85
CA ASN A 70 -0.77 20.34 -3.65
C ASN A 70 -0.66 18.84 -3.36
N GLY A 71 0.55 18.32 -3.19
CA GLY A 71 0.83 16.93 -2.87
C GLY A 71 1.91 16.80 -1.81
N GLU A 72 1.84 15.72 -1.03
CA GLU A 72 2.88 15.32 -0.09
C GLU A 72 2.95 13.79 -0.02
N LEU A 73 4.14 13.21 -0.05
CA LEU A 73 4.32 11.78 0.14
C LEU A 73 5.57 11.41 0.94
N ASP A 74 5.51 10.23 1.53
CA ASP A 74 6.66 9.50 2.03
C ASP A 74 6.99 8.37 1.05
N THR A 75 8.28 8.14 0.80
CA THR A 75 8.79 6.99 0.02
C THR A 75 9.77 6.18 0.84
N ASN A 76 9.88 4.89 0.55
CA ASN A 76 10.94 4.06 1.11
C ASN A 76 11.35 2.96 0.11
N GLY A 77 12.56 2.43 0.28
CA GLY A 77 13.12 1.37 -0.55
C GLY A 77 14.47 0.90 0.00
N VAL A 78 15.23 0.19 -0.82
CA VAL A 78 16.52 -0.38 -0.40
C VAL A 78 17.66 0.63 -0.62
N GLY A 79 18.46 0.85 0.42
CA GLY A 79 19.71 1.61 0.36
C GLY A 79 19.75 2.86 1.24
N PRO A 80 20.95 3.43 1.45
CA PRO A 80 21.11 4.62 2.29
C PRO A 80 20.36 5.82 1.70
N GLY A 81 19.53 6.48 2.52
CA GLY A 81 18.76 7.64 2.11
C GLY A 81 17.55 7.34 1.20
N ALA A 82 17.17 6.06 1.04
CA ALA A 82 15.99 5.68 0.27
C ALA A 82 14.66 6.11 0.92
N ALA A 83 14.64 6.17 2.26
CA ALA A 83 13.51 6.71 3.01
C ALA A 83 13.49 8.24 2.91
N LEU A 84 12.45 8.78 2.26
CA LEU A 84 12.20 10.21 2.17
C LEU A 84 10.83 10.52 2.81
N ALA A 85 10.78 11.56 3.64
CA ALA A 85 9.57 11.96 4.34
C ALA A 85 9.02 13.27 3.77
N ALA A 86 7.69 13.41 3.78
CA ALA A 86 6.97 14.65 3.49
C ALA A 86 7.47 15.39 2.23
N GLN A 87 7.73 14.65 1.15
CA GLN A 87 8.15 15.21 -0.13
C GLN A 87 6.98 15.93 -0.79
N ALA A 88 7.09 17.24 -0.94
CA ALA A 88 6.08 18.03 -1.63
C ALA A 88 6.10 17.75 -3.14
N PHE A 89 4.92 17.74 -3.77
CA PHE A 89 4.80 17.57 -5.21
C PHE A 89 3.58 18.27 -5.81
N THR A 90 3.60 18.43 -7.12
CA THR A 90 2.45 18.83 -7.94
C THR A 90 2.31 17.84 -9.09
N GLY A 91 1.36 18.07 -10.00
CA GLY A 91 1.20 17.20 -11.15
C GLY A 91 0.01 17.59 -12.00
N THR A 92 -0.25 16.78 -13.00
CA THR A 92 -1.39 16.91 -13.90
C THR A 92 -2.07 15.57 -14.09
N TYR A 93 -3.35 15.60 -14.46
CA TYR A 93 -4.09 14.42 -14.87
C TYR A 93 -5.07 14.73 -16.00
N ALA A 94 -5.41 13.71 -16.77
CA ALA A 94 -6.45 13.76 -17.78
C ALA A 94 -7.28 12.48 -17.70
N ILE A 95 -8.61 12.62 -17.60
CA ILE A 95 -9.57 11.52 -17.52
C ILE A 95 -10.42 11.48 -18.79
N GLY A 96 -10.37 10.35 -19.48
CA GLY A 96 -11.16 10.08 -20.67
C GLY A 96 -12.62 9.77 -20.37
N ALA A 97 -13.44 9.74 -21.43
CA ALA A 97 -14.87 9.42 -21.34
C ALA A 97 -15.17 8.00 -20.84
N ASP A 98 -14.16 7.12 -20.80
CA ASP A 98 -14.23 5.75 -20.29
C ASP A 98 -13.75 5.62 -18.83
N ASN A 99 -13.59 6.76 -18.14
CA ASN A 99 -13.18 6.85 -16.73
C ASN A 99 -11.79 6.30 -16.43
N ARG A 100 -10.97 6.13 -17.48
CA ARG A 100 -9.54 5.86 -17.35
C ARG A 100 -8.78 7.16 -17.54
N GLY A 101 -7.66 7.29 -16.84
CA GLY A 101 -6.84 8.49 -16.90
C GLY A 101 -5.36 8.21 -16.85
N VAL A 102 -4.61 9.25 -17.20
CA VAL A 102 -3.16 9.32 -17.02
C VAL A 102 -2.85 10.49 -16.10
N MET A 103 -1.93 10.26 -15.17
CA MET A 103 -1.44 11.26 -14.22
C MET A 103 0.08 11.37 -14.35
N THR A 104 0.59 12.60 -14.33
CA THR A 104 2.02 12.89 -14.27
C THR A 104 2.32 13.56 -12.95
N LEU A 105 3.21 12.97 -12.16
CA LEU A 105 3.67 13.53 -10.89
C LEU A 105 4.99 14.26 -11.07
N ASN A 106 5.04 15.50 -10.58
CA ASN A 106 6.24 16.32 -10.53
C ASN A 106 6.97 16.07 -9.20
N ILE A 107 7.58 14.89 -9.10
CA ILE A 107 8.45 14.47 -7.99
C ILE A 107 9.91 14.35 -8.49
N PRO A 108 10.91 14.30 -7.60
CA PRO A 108 12.27 13.91 -8.00
C PRO A 108 12.25 12.57 -8.76
N GLY A 109 12.79 12.55 -9.97
CA GLY A 109 12.74 11.38 -10.87
C GLY A 109 11.51 11.30 -11.79
N GLY A 110 10.43 12.01 -11.45
CA GLY A 110 9.15 11.96 -12.16
C GLY A 110 8.43 10.62 -11.98
N ALA A 111 7.12 10.61 -12.22
CA ALA A 111 6.35 9.36 -12.33
C ALA A 111 5.14 9.55 -13.23
N LYS A 112 4.79 8.51 -13.99
CA LYS A 112 3.55 8.45 -14.78
C LYS A 112 2.68 7.29 -14.32
N LEU A 113 1.44 7.62 -13.97
CA LEU A 113 0.46 6.67 -13.50
C LEU A 113 -0.69 6.53 -14.49
N ALA A 114 -1.13 5.31 -14.72
CA ALA A 114 -2.39 5.02 -15.40
C ALA A 114 -3.39 4.60 -14.33
N PHE A 115 -4.60 5.16 -14.37
CA PHE A 115 -5.60 4.92 -13.34
C PHE A 115 -7.00 4.72 -13.91
N ALA A 116 -7.85 4.07 -13.12
CA ALA A 116 -9.28 3.91 -13.41
C ALA A 116 -10.10 4.42 -12.23
N MET A 117 -11.06 5.30 -12.51
CA MET A 117 -12.00 5.82 -11.51
C MET A 117 -13.04 4.75 -11.15
N MET A 118 -13.37 4.69 -9.87
CA MET A 118 -14.46 3.90 -9.33
C MET A 118 -15.69 4.81 -9.11
N ALA A 119 -16.89 4.20 -9.08
CA ALA A 119 -18.14 4.94 -8.94
C ALA A 119 -18.26 5.77 -7.65
N ASN A 120 -17.49 5.44 -6.61
CA ASN A 120 -17.43 6.19 -5.35
C ASN A 120 -16.45 7.39 -5.40
N GLY A 121 -15.81 7.64 -6.54
CA GLY A 121 -14.82 8.69 -6.73
C GLY A 121 -13.42 8.34 -6.23
N ASN A 122 -13.18 7.11 -5.78
CA ASN A 122 -11.83 6.59 -5.56
C ASN A 122 -11.24 6.08 -6.89
N ALA A 123 -9.98 5.68 -6.91
CA ALA A 123 -9.37 5.07 -8.10
C ALA A 123 -8.27 4.07 -7.77
N GLN A 124 -8.06 3.12 -8.67
CA GLN A 124 -6.89 2.23 -8.66
C GLN A 124 -5.92 2.66 -9.76
N PHE A 125 -4.62 2.52 -9.50
CA PHE A 125 -3.60 2.97 -10.43
C PHE A 125 -2.41 2.02 -10.50
N ILE A 126 -1.69 2.10 -11.62
CA ILE A 126 -0.39 1.47 -11.84
C ILE A 126 0.62 2.53 -12.30
N GLU A 127 1.88 2.30 -12.01
CA GLU A 127 2.98 3.04 -12.64
C GLU A 127 3.37 2.33 -13.95
N PHE A 128 3.60 3.10 -15.01
CA PHE A 128 3.73 2.52 -16.37
C PHE A 128 4.86 3.10 -17.23
N ASP A 129 5.71 3.99 -16.69
CA ASP A 129 6.83 4.58 -17.42
C ASP A 129 8.15 3.80 -17.30
N ALA A 130 8.15 2.68 -16.57
CA ALA A 130 9.28 1.75 -16.55
C ALA A 130 9.59 1.23 -17.95
N THR A 131 10.75 1.61 -18.47
CA THR A 131 11.19 1.24 -19.83
C THR A 131 12.19 0.10 -19.76
N GLY A 132 11.86 -1.04 -20.37
CA GLY A 132 12.74 -2.22 -20.36
C GLY A 132 12.98 -2.81 -18.97
N GLY A 133 12.06 -2.60 -18.02
CA GLY A 133 12.20 -3.04 -16.62
C GLY A 133 13.09 -2.13 -15.76
N VAL A 134 13.52 -0.98 -16.28
CA VAL A 134 14.24 0.04 -15.52
C VAL A 134 13.27 1.11 -15.06
N GLY A 135 13.29 1.43 -13.76
CA GLY A 135 12.37 2.38 -13.13
C GLY A 135 11.46 1.69 -12.13
N THR A 136 10.45 2.41 -11.65
CA THR A 136 9.53 1.90 -10.64
C THR A 136 8.31 1.25 -11.32
N ILE A 137 7.92 0.09 -10.80
CA ILE A 137 6.76 -0.67 -11.26
C ILE A 137 5.95 -1.04 -10.04
N GLY A 138 4.67 -0.77 -10.06
CA GLY A 138 3.81 -1.14 -8.95
C GLY A 138 2.37 -0.71 -9.19
N SER A 139 1.60 -0.81 -8.13
CA SER A 139 0.19 -0.44 -8.14
C SER A 139 -0.22 0.17 -6.82
N GLY A 140 -1.34 0.87 -6.85
CA GLY A 140 -1.85 1.55 -5.69
C GLY A 140 -3.34 1.85 -5.80
N THR A 141 -3.84 2.46 -4.73
CA THR A 141 -5.19 3.00 -4.66
C THR A 141 -5.11 4.44 -4.16
N MET A 142 -5.99 5.28 -4.66
CA MET A 142 -6.22 6.63 -4.16
C MET A 142 -7.68 6.77 -3.76
N GLU A 143 -7.92 7.29 -2.57
CA GLU A 143 -9.24 7.37 -1.96
C GLU A 143 -9.49 8.78 -1.43
N LYS A 144 -10.74 9.25 -1.55
CA LYS A 144 -11.13 10.56 -1.05
C LYS A 144 -10.81 10.68 0.43
N ALA A 145 -10.11 11.75 0.77
CA ALA A 145 -9.70 12.05 2.12
C ALA A 145 -10.68 13.02 2.79
N ASP A 146 -11.17 12.64 3.97
CA ASP A 146 -11.91 13.52 4.87
C ASP A 146 -10.93 14.31 5.75
N THR A 147 -10.69 15.56 5.37
CA THR A 147 -9.76 16.45 6.08
C THR A 147 -10.25 16.86 7.47
N SER A 148 -11.54 16.71 7.77
CA SER A 148 -12.05 16.98 9.13
C SER A 148 -11.55 15.94 10.14
N ALA A 149 -11.06 14.80 9.66
CA ALA A 149 -10.52 13.74 10.48
C ALA A 149 -9.06 13.95 10.90
N TYR A 150 -8.34 14.96 10.38
CA TYR A 150 -6.89 15.15 10.56
C TYR A 150 -6.51 15.62 11.98
N ASN A 151 -6.74 14.76 12.96
CA ASN A 151 -6.60 15.04 14.37
C ASN A 151 -6.36 13.73 15.15
N THR A 152 -5.53 13.79 16.19
CA THR A 152 -5.20 12.64 17.04
C THR A 152 -6.44 11.99 17.65
N ALA A 153 -7.40 12.80 18.11
CA ALA A 153 -8.65 12.31 18.73
C ALA A 153 -9.60 11.61 17.76
N SER A 154 -9.42 11.78 16.45
CA SER A 154 -10.23 11.12 15.43
C SER A 154 -9.90 9.64 15.27
N ILE A 155 -8.69 9.21 15.67
CA ILE A 155 -8.28 7.80 15.69
C ILE A 155 -8.64 7.23 17.06
N SER A 156 -9.87 6.77 17.25
CA SER A 156 -10.36 6.27 18.54
C SER A 156 -11.25 5.03 18.34
N GLY A 157 -11.11 4.08 19.26
CA GLY A 157 -11.80 2.79 19.22
C GLY A 157 -10.93 1.66 18.67
N ASP A 158 -11.58 0.57 18.26
CA ASP A 158 -10.91 -0.66 17.81
C ASP A 158 -10.59 -0.62 16.31
N TYR A 159 -9.35 -0.94 15.97
CA TYR A 159 -8.86 -1.03 14.60
C TYR A 159 -8.22 -2.38 14.34
N ALA A 160 -8.42 -2.90 13.14
CA ALA A 160 -7.62 -3.96 12.57
C ALA A 160 -6.62 -3.36 11.58
N PHE A 161 -5.46 -3.98 11.43
CA PHE A 161 -4.47 -3.57 10.45
C PHE A 161 -3.90 -4.77 9.72
N GLY A 162 -3.47 -4.53 8.49
CA GLY A 162 -2.78 -5.50 7.67
C GLY A 162 -1.73 -4.81 6.82
N VAL A 163 -0.49 -5.27 6.91
CA VAL A 163 0.64 -4.74 6.14
C VAL A 163 1.44 -5.87 5.54
N ALA A 164 1.95 -5.69 4.33
CA ALA A 164 2.75 -6.68 3.63
C ALA A 164 3.80 -6.00 2.75
N GLY A 165 4.87 -6.74 2.45
CA GLY A 165 5.91 -6.29 1.55
C GLY A 165 7.13 -7.20 1.61
N PHE A 166 8.32 -6.63 1.43
CA PHE A 166 9.54 -7.39 1.17
C PHE A 166 10.75 -6.79 1.90
N ASP A 167 11.74 -7.63 2.20
CA ASP A 167 13.07 -7.18 2.64
C ASP A 167 13.98 -6.82 1.46
N ASP A 168 15.25 -6.49 1.77
CA ASP A 168 16.27 -6.14 0.78
C ASP A 168 16.74 -7.33 -0.08
N ALA A 169 16.35 -8.55 0.29
CA ALA A 169 16.60 -9.79 -0.44
C ALA A 169 15.35 -10.33 -1.16
N ASN A 170 14.27 -9.52 -1.25
CA ASN A 170 12.98 -9.88 -1.83
C ASN A 170 12.28 -11.07 -1.14
N ASN A 171 12.55 -11.32 0.14
CA ASN A 171 11.75 -12.23 0.95
C ASN A 171 10.47 -11.52 1.41
N ARG A 172 9.33 -12.17 1.21
CA ARG A 172 8.03 -11.61 1.57
C ARG A 172 7.76 -11.71 3.07
N ALA A 173 7.26 -10.63 3.66
CA ALA A 173 6.72 -10.62 5.01
C ALA A 173 5.33 -9.97 5.05
N ALA A 174 4.51 -10.38 6.01
CA ALA A 174 3.20 -9.81 6.24
C ALA A 174 2.83 -9.84 7.72
N ILE A 175 2.13 -8.81 8.19
CA ILE A 175 1.59 -8.71 9.54
C ILE A 175 0.09 -8.45 9.43
N ALA A 176 -0.69 -9.16 10.22
CA ALA A 176 -2.10 -8.86 10.47
C ALA A 176 -2.33 -8.75 11.97
N GLY A 177 -3.15 -7.80 12.40
CA GLY A 177 -3.41 -7.60 13.81
C GLY A 177 -4.53 -6.63 14.12
N ARG A 178 -4.67 -6.31 15.40
CA ARG A 178 -5.60 -5.31 15.92
C ARG A 178 -4.99 -4.52 17.07
N PHE A 179 -5.61 -3.39 17.38
CA PHE A 179 -5.36 -2.59 18.56
C PHE A 179 -6.61 -1.76 18.91
N THR A 180 -6.66 -1.26 20.15
CA THR A 180 -7.60 -0.25 20.62
C THR A 180 -6.85 1.09 20.77
N SER A 181 -7.26 2.12 20.03
CA SER A 181 -6.75 3.48 20.17
C SER A 181 -7.55 4.27 21.19
N ASN A 182 -6.86 5.01 22.05
CA ASN A 182 -7.49 5.89 23.03
C ASN A 182 -7.81 7.31 22.51
N GLY A 183 -7.48 7.65 21.26
CA GLY A 183 -7.65 9.00 20.72
C GLY A 183 -6.63 10.02 21.25
N ALA A 184 -5.59 9.59 21.96
CA ALA A 184 -4.58 10.45 22.58
C ALA A 184 -3.15 9.97 22.28
N GLY A 185 -2.97 9.11 21.27
CA GLY A 185 -1.65 8.63 20.82
C GLY A 185 -1.20 7.30 21.42
N ALA A 186 -1.95 6.71 22.35
CA ALA A 186 -1.63 5.38 22.87
C ALA A 186 -2.51 4.31 22.21
N LEU A 187 -1.87 3.21 21.82
CA LEU A 187 -2.52 2.00 21.34
C LEU A 187 -2.41 0.94 22.46
N THR A 188 -3.45 0.13 22.61
CA THR A 188 -3.58 -0.88 23.67
C THR A 188 -4.29 -2.12 23.12
N ASN A 189 -4.37 -3.21 23.89
CA ASN A 189 -5.02 -4.46 23.48
C ASN A 189 -4.50 -4.97 22.12
N GLU A 190 -3.21 -4.79 21.89
CA GLU A 190 -2.56 -5.16 20.66
C GLU A 190 -2.47 -6.69 20.57
N ALA A 191 -2.84 -7.21 19.41
CA ALA A 191 -2.64 -8.59 19.04
C ALA A 191 -2.26 -8.64 17.57
N GLY A 192 -1.39 -9.56 17.20
CA GLY A 192 -1.00 -9.72 15.81
C GLY A 192 -0.19 -10.97 15.58
N ASP A 193 -0.22 -11.40 14.33
CA ASP A 193 0.57 -12.50 13.82
C ASP A 193 1.37 -12.00 12.63
N VAL A 194 2.59 -12.50 12.50
CA VAL A 194 3.49 -12.20 11.39
C VAL A 194 3.82 -13.47 10.64
N ASN A 195 3.75 -13.40 9.32
CA ASN A 195 4.45 -14.33 8.45
C ASN A 195 5.80 -13.68 8.08
N ALA A 196 6.88 -14.15 8.71
CA ALA A 196 8.24 -13.73 8.43
C ALA A 196 8.89 -14.75 7.51
N TYR A 197 8.88 -14.46 6.20
CA TYR A 197 9.63 -15.21 5.18
C TYR A 197 9.23 -16.69 5.07
N GLY A 198 7.96 -16.99 5.33
CA GLY A 198 7.36 -18.33 5.31
C GLY A 198 7.13 -18.94 6.69
N THR A 199 7.69 -18.37 7.75
CA THR A 199 7.51 -18.83 9.14
C THR A 199 6.56 -17.90 9.89
N THR A 200 5.56 -18.47 10.54
CA THR A 200 4.56 -17.70 11.29
C THR A 200 4.93 -17.57 12.77
N TYR A 201 4.73 -16.38 13.33
CA TYR A 201 4.89 -16.10 14.76
C TYR A 201 3.72 -15.27 15.26
N SER A 202 3.26 -15.54 16.48
CA SER A 202 2.45 -14.57 17.22
C SER A 202 3.35 -13.49 17.79
N MET A 203 2.87 -12.25 17.75
CA MET A 203 3.58 -11.07 18.22
C MET A 203 3.20 -10.76 19.66
N THR A 204 4.20 -10.51 20.52
CA THR A 204 3.98 -9.99 21.87
C THR A 204 4.37 -8.52 21.90
N PHE A 205 3.39 -7.62 21.93
CA PHE A 205 3.61 -6.17 21.96
C PHE A 205 4.09 -5.71 23.34
N SER A 206 5.12 -4.86 23.34
CA SER A 206 5.64 -4.20 24.54
C SER A 206 5.20 -2.74 24.64
N SER A 207 4.99 -2.09 23.49
CA SER A 207 4.34 -0.78 23.40
C SER A 207 3.88 -0.50 21.96
N ALA A 208 2.82 0.29 21.83
CA ALA A 208 2.40 0.83 20.54
C ALA A 208 1.83 2.24 20.72
N ASN A 209 2.16 3.12 19.78
CA ASN A 209 1.76 4.52 19.82
C ASN A 209 1.64 5.12 18.43
N TYR A 210 0.95 6.24 18.34
CA TYR A 210 0.85 7.02 17.12
C TYR A 210 0.82 8.52 17.42
N SER A 211 1.13 9.32 16.41
CA SER A 211 1.02 10.78 16.45
C SER A 211 0.54 11.31 15.11
N VAL A 212 -0.36 12.30 15.11
CA VAL A 212 -0.67 13.07 13.90
C VAL A 212 0.34 14.21 13.83
N SER A 213 1.42 13.98 13.07
CA SER A 213 2.56 14.90 12.94
C SER A 213 2.21 16.21 12.24
N ASP A 214 1.23 16.19 11.33
CA ASP A 214 0.75 17.37 10.63
C ASP A 214 -0.78 17.29 10.41
N THR A 215 -1.51 18.15 11.11
CA THR A 215 -2.98 18.21 11.04
C THR A 215 -3.50 18.92 9.78
N SER A 216 -2.64 19.62 9.04
CA SER A 216 -3.01 20.25 7.77
C SER A 216 -2.98 19.25 6.60
N THR A 217 -2.11 18.25 6.68
CA THR A 217 -1.93 17.24 5.63
C THR A 217 -2.51 15.89 5.99
N GLY A 218 -2.78 15.64 7.27
CA GLY A 218 -3.22 14.34 7.77
C GLY A 218 -2.08 13.33 7.85
N ARG A 219 -0.82 13.78 7.75
CA ARG A 219 0.36 12.93 7.91
C ARG A 219 0.58 12.63 9.39
N GLY A 220 0.84 11.36 9.70
CA GLY A 220 1.23 10.94 11.04
C GLY A 220 2.27 9.84 11.05
N THR A 221 2.68 9.46 12.26
CA THR A 221 3.62 8.37 12.52
C THR A 221 3.02 7.36 13.47
N LEU A 222 3.37 6.09 13.28
CA LEU A 222 2.98 4.98 14.14
C LEU A 222 4.22 4.16 14.49
N ASN A 223 4.31 3.69 15.73
CA ASN A 223 5.34 2.77 16.19
C ASN A 223 4.71 1.52 16.81
N PHE A 224 5.24 0.36 16.44
CA PHE A 224 4.97 -0.92 17.09
C PHE A 224 6.27 -1.48 17.63
N SER A 225 6.36 -1.64 18.95
CA SER A 225 7.44 -2.37 19.61
C SER A 225 6.90 -3.70 20.12
N PHE A 226 7.53 -4.80 19.69
CA PHE A 226 7.04 -6.15 19.93
C PHE A 226 8.18 -7.17 19.97
N SER A 227 7.87 -8.42 20.30
CA SER A 227 8.81 -9.54 20.17
C SER A 227 8.17 -10.70 19.42
N ILE A 228 8.99 -11.43 18.67
CA ILE A 228 8.65 -12.69 17.99
C ILE A 228 9.77 -13.69 18.23
N GLY A 229 9.44 -14.93 18.59
CA GLY A 229 10.44 -15.95 18.90
C GLY A 229 11.43 -15.57 20.01
N GLY A 230 11.06 -14.64 20.90
CA GLY A 230 11.90 -14.10 21.97
C GLY A 230 12.81 -12.93 21.57
N SER A 231 12.86 -12.55 20.29
CA SER A 231 13.67 -11.42 19.80
C SER A 231 12.84 -10.13 19.75
N PRO A 232 13.35 -8.99 20.25
CA PRO A 232 12.66 -7.71 20.21
C PRO A 232 12.79 -7.03 18.83
N PHE A 233 11.74 -6.35 18.41
CA PHE A 233 11.64 -5.56 17.18
C PHE A 233 10.91 -4.24 17.46
N SER A 234 11.23 -3.22 16.68
CA SER A 234 10.47 -1.97 16.65
C SER A 234 10.31 -1.56 15.19
N LEU A 235 9.06 -1.35 14.76
CA LEU A 235 8.72 -0.93 13.41
C LEU A 235 8.04 0.44 13.44
N ASN A 236 8.55 1.35 12.64
CA ASN A 236 8.05 2.71 12.44
C ASN A 236 7.33 2.82 11.11
N TYR A 237 6.21 3.53 11.11
CA TYR A 237 5.38 3.76 9.93
C TYR A 237 5.06 5.25 9.79
N ALA A 238 4.96 5.71 8.56
CA ALA A 238 4.22 6.91 8.20
C ALA A 238 2.79 6.51 7.84
N PHE A 239 1.83 7.38 8.13
CA PHE A 239 0.44 7.18 7.75
C PHE A 239 -0.22 8.45 7.22
N TYR A 240 -1.26 8.25 6.41
CA TYR A 240 -2.13 9.30 5.90
C TYR A 240 -3.60 8.90 6.08
N PHE A 241 -4.44 9.86 6.48
CA PHE A 241 -5.88 9.65 6.63
C PHE A 241 -6.59 9.51 5.28
N VAL A 242 -7.39 8.45 5.13
CA VAL A 242 -8.53 8.47 4.21
C VAL A 242 -9.73 9.06 4.94
N ASN A 243 -9.99 8.63 6.17
CA ASN A 243 -10.96 9.22 7.08
C ASN A 243 -10.68 8.70 8.50
N ALA A 244 -11.48 9.09 9.50
CA ALA A 244 -11.31 8.62 10.87
C ALA A 244 -11.32 7.08 11.01
N GLY A 245 -11.98 6.35 10.09
CA GLY A 245 -12.05 4.90 10.09
C GLY A 245 -11.00 4.20 9.23
N LYS A 246 -10.15 4.92 8.48
CA LYS A 246 -9.20 4.30 7.55
C LYS A 246 -7.93 5.14 7.37
N LEU A 247 -6.78 4.50 7.58
CA LEU A 247 -5.45 5.06 7.32
C LEU A 247 -4.72 4.18 6.31
N PHE A 248 -3.97 4.80 5.41
CA PHE A 248 -2.90 4.13 4.68
C PHE A 248 -1.60 4.23 5.46
N VAL A 249 -0.83 3.13 5.50
CA VAL A 249 0.43 3.05 6.27
C VAL A 249 1.56 2.48 5.43
N MET A 250 2.79 2.95 5.69
CA MET A 250 4.02 2.44 5.07
C MET A 250 5.16 2.48 6.09
N GLY A 251 5.97 1.43 6.15
CA GLY A 251 7.16 1.36 6.98
C GLY A 251 8.22 2.39 6.59
N THR A 252 8.83 3.06 7.57
CA THR A 252 9.82 4.12 7.37
C THR A 252 11.23 3.75 7.82
N ASP A 253 11.40 2.57 8.43
CA ASP A 253 12.72 2.08 8.84
C ASP A 253 13.61 1.77 7.62
N PRO A 254 14.94 1.82 7.78
CA PRO A 254 15.87 1.32 6.77
C PRO A 254 15.58 -0.14 6.44
N VAL A 255 15.36 -0.41 5.15
CA VAL A 255 15.06 -1.76 4.67
C VAL A 255 16.30 -2.64 4.75
N SER A 256 16.15 -3.81 5.37
CA SER A 256 17.21 -4.82 5.54
C SER A 256 16.60 -6.22 5.66
N ALA A 257 17.44 -7.26 5.65
CA ALA A 257 17.00 -8.65 5.81
C ALA A 257 16.18 -8.92 7.10
N SER A 258 16.31 -8.09 8.13
CA SER A 258 15.52 -8.19 9.38
C SER A 258 14.37 -7.19 9.47
N THR A 259 14.32 -6.21 8.56
CA THR A 259 13.36 -5.10 8.60
C THR A 259 12.78 -4.90 7.19
N PRO A 260 11.68 -5.59 6.85
CA PRO A 260 11.05 -5.46 5.55
C PRO A 260 10.33 -4.12 5.41
N LEU A 261 10.23 -3.62 4.17
CA LEU A 261 9.33 -2.53 3.85
C LEU A 261 7.90 -3.07 3.77
N LEU A 262 7.04 -2.64 4.69
CA LEU A 262 5.65 -3.11 4.81
C LEU A 262 4.67 -1.97 4.54
N ASN A 263 3.73 -2.19 3.62
CA ASN A 263 2.68 -1.24 3.26
C ASN A 263 1.31 -1.86 3.49
N GLY A 264 0.31 -1.03 3.82
CA GLY A 264 -1.05 -1.53 3.95
C GLY A 264 -2.02 -0.54 4.54
N VAL A 265 -2.98 -1.07 5.30
CA VAL A 265 -4.14 -0.32 5.79
C VAL A 265 -4.39 -0.58 7.27
N VAL A 266 -4.92 0.45 7.93
CA VAL A 266 -5.51 0.39 9.27
C VAL A 266 -6.98 0.75 9.11
N LEU A 267 -7.88 -0.12 9.58
CA LEU A 267 -9.33 -0.02 9.39
C LEU A 267 -10.08 -0.16 10.71
N ARG A 268 -10.98 0.77 10.99
CA ARG A 268 -11.82 0.73 12.19
C ARG A 268 -12.77 -0.45 12.12
N GLN A 269 -12.80 -1.25 13.17
CA GLN A 269 -13.69 -2.40 13.28
C GLN A 269 -15.13 -1.92 13.51
N GLN A 270 -16.08 -2.49 12.77
CA GLN A 270 -17.51 -2.35 13.06
C GLN A 270 -17.93 -3.52 13.95
N ILE A 271 -17.75 -3.37 15.25
CA ILE A 271 -18.05 -4.43 16.21
C ILE A 271 -19.58 -4.50 16.40
N PRO A 272 -20.22 -5.64 16.08
CA PRO A 272 -21.65 -5.81 16.32
C PRO A 272 -21.98 -5.74 17.81
N ALA A 273 -23.23 -5.40 18.15
CA ALA A 273 -23.71 -5.49 19.52
C ALA A 273 -23.53 -6.93 20.04
N GLY A 274 -22.83 -7.09 21.17
CA GLY A 274 -22.46 -8.40 21.71
C GLY A 274 -21.14 -8.99 21.18
N GLY A 275 -20.43 -8.27 20.31
CA GLY A 275 -19.12 -8.66 19.79
C GLY A 275 -19.19 -9.52 18.52
N PHE A 276 -18.02 -9.96 18.06
CA PHE A 276 -17.92 -10.90 16.95
C PHE A 276 -18.29 -12.31 17.42
N SER A 277 -19.02 -13.04 16.57
CA SER A 277 -19.33 -14.46 16.73
C SER A 277 -19.24 -15.15 15.37
N ASN A 278 -19.43 -16.47 15.31
CA ASN A 278 -19.49 -17.20 14.04
C ASN A 278 -20.58 -16.65 13.08
N ALA A 279 -21.57 -15.93 13.60
CA ALA A 279 -22.60 -15.27 12.80
C ALA A 279 -22.13 -13.97 12.12
N ALA A 280 -20.94 -13.46 12.45
CA ALA A 280 -20.40 -12.22 11.86
C ALA A 280 -19.98 -12.39 10.39
N LEU A 281 -19.61 -13.60 9.97
CA LEU A 281 -19.34 -13.93 8.57
C LEU A 281 -20.64 -14.37 7.89
N ASN A 282 -21.52 -13.40 7.62
CA ASN A 282 -22.83 -13.65 7.03
C ASN A 282 -22.98 -12.83 5.74
N GLY A 283 -22.92 -13.50 4.59
CA GLY A 283 -23.09 -12.88 3.28
C GLY A 283 -22.09 -13.41 2.23
N GLY A 284 -22.23 -12.92 1.00
CA GLY A 284 -21.24 -13.18 -0.04
C GLY A 284 -19.96 -12.41 0.26
N MET A 285 -18.86 -13.13 0.47
CA MET A 285 -17.55 -12.53 0.75
C MET A 285 -16.64 -12.63 -0.46
N VAL A 286 -15.91 -11.56 -0.74
CA VAL A 286 -14.80 -11.57 -1.69
C VAL A 286 -13.51 -11.65 -0.88
N ILE A 287 -12.72 -12.70 -1.09
CA ILE A 287 -11.41 -12.86 -0.49
C ILE A 287 -10.36 -12.43 -1.52
N TYR A 288 -9.45 -11.56 -1.11
CA TYR A 288 -8.29 -11.18 -1.90
C TYR A 288 -7.04 -11.81 -1.28
N LEU A 289 -6.30 -12.58 -2.07
CA LEU A 289 -5.05 -13.20 -1.66
C LEU A 289 -3.91 -12.66 -2.50
N THR A 290 -2.78 -12.38 -1.85
CA THR A 290 -1.52 -12.09 -2.51
C THR A 290 -0.46 -13.05 -2.02
N GLY A 291 0.27 -13.62 -2.95
CA GLY A 291 1.39 -14.51 -2.69
C GLY A 291 2.58 -14.13 -3.54
N PHE A 292 3.75 -14.60 -3.15
CA PHE A 292 4.96 -14.51 -3.96
C PHE A 292 5.45 -15.92 -4.25
N THR A 293 5.71 -16.19 -5.52
CA THR A 293 6.39 -17.41 -5.96
C THR A 293 7.57 -17.02 -6.83
N PHE A 294 8.71 -17.65 -6.61
CA PHE A 294 9.82 -17.54 -7.55
C PHE A 294 9.46 -18.26 -8.86
N CYS A 295 9.87 -17.72 -9.99
CA CYS A 295 9.85 -18.46 -11.26
C CYS A 295 11.03 -19.44 -11.26
N GLY A 296 10.78 -20.72 -10.95
CA GLY A 296 11.80 -21.80 -10.96
C GLY A 296 11.45 -22.95 -10.00
N ASN A 297 12.22 -24.05 -10.03
CA ASN A 297 12.03 -25.29 -9.24
C ASN A 297 12.16 -25.13 -7.69
N GLY A 298 11.91 -23.95 -7.13
CA GLY A 298 11.90 -23.72 -5.68
C GLY A 298 10.51 -24.00 -5.11
N SER A 299 10.43 -24.84 -4.07
CA SER A 299 9.20 -25.11 -3.33
C SER A 299 8.52 -23.80 -2.89
N ALA A 300 7.23 -23.67 -3.22
CA ALA A 300 6.41 -22.52 -2.87
C ALA A 300 6.47 -22.23 -1.36
N ARG A 301 6.78 -20.98 -1.00
CA ARG A 301 6.56 -20.46 0.36
C ARG A 301 5.33 -19.55 0.36
N SER A 302 4.18 -20.09 -0.05
CA SER A 302 2.89 -19.47 0.28
C SER A 302 2.35 -20.15 1.54
N SER A 303 2.65 -19.60 2.71
CA SER A 303 1.85 -19.90 3.89
C SER A 303 0.78 -18.81 4.01
N ASP A 304 -0.45 -19.20 3.71
CA ASP A 304 -1.65 -18.38 3.91
C ASP A 304 -1.73 -17.99 5.38
N ALA A 305 -1.62 -16.69 5.67
CA ALA A 305 -1.86 -16.16 7.00
C ALA A 305 -3.29 -15.65 7.08
N LEU A 306 -4.24 -16.58 7.20
CA LEU A 306 -5.58 -16.34 7.71
C LEU A 306 -6.00 -17.57 8.54
N ALA A 307 -5.96 -17.44 9.86
CA ALA A 307 -6.74 -18.24 10.79
C ALA A 307 -7.69 -17.29 11.54
#